data_AF-A0A562SN62-F1
#
_entry.id   AF-A0A562SN62-F1
#
_cell.length_a   1.000
_cell.length_b   1.000
_cell.length_c   1.000
_cell.angle_alpha   90.00
_cell.angle_beta   90.00
_cell.angle_gamma   90.00
#
_symmetry.space_group_name_H-M   'P 1'
#
loop_
_entity.id
_entity.type
_entity.pdbx_description
1 polymer ?
#
loop_
_entity_poly.entity_id
_entity_poly.type
_entity_poly.pdbx_seq_one_letter_code
_entity_poly.pdbx_strand_id
1 'polypeptide(L)'
;MTTRAVSKLLCKAALIASLVFSGLAPALALTPEEQKSLADVNTYFNSIKTMHGDFIQFGPTGEQTEGKFYLARPGKVRFYYNPPAQLDIIADGKSVSVKDRKLATQDIWPLNKTPLRFLLADNIDLQKDANVTNVLVEPDLITVTIEDKTTFNSGILTLIFDASDYKLKQWTVTDAQGYDTSVAIYNVVSNGPTNPDLFQIDYLANARQNRK
;
A
#
# COMPACT_ATOMS: atom_id res chain seq x y z
N MET A 1 -8.52 -87.02 36.03
CA MET A 1 -7.57 -87.74 35.16
C MET A 1 -7.44 -86.93 33.87
N THR A 2 -6.46 -86.02 33.76
CA THR A 2 -5.11 -86.21 33.14
C THR A 2 -5.20 -86.50 31.63
N THR A 3 -4.55 -85.83 30.64
CA THR A 3 -3.58 -84.71 30.51
C THR A 3 -3.41 -84.42 28.99
N ARG A 4 -2.79 -83.26 28.64
CA ARG A 4 -2.13 -82.80 27.38
C ARG A 4 -3.01 -81.99 26.41
N ALA A 5 -2.87 -80.65 26.29
CA ALA A 5 -1.77 -79.80 25.77
C ALA A 5 -1.62 -79.83 24.24
N VAL A 6 -1.64 -78.65 23.57
CA VAL A 6 -0.72 -78.21 22.47
C VAL A 6 -1.06 -76.76 22.00
N SER A 7 -0.04 -75.89 22.15
CA SER A 7 0.43 -74.70 21.41
C SER A 7 -0.48 -73.61 20.79
N LYS A 8 -0.26 -72.38 21.32
CA LYS A 8 0.08 -71.07 20.69
C LYS A 8 -0.32 -70.80 19.22
N LEU A 9 -0.96 -69.64 19.01
CA LEU A 9 -0.60 -68.72 17.92
C LEU A 9 -0.74 -67.25 18.37
N LEU A 10 0.28 -66.45 18.08
CA LEU A 10 0.44 -65.05 18.45
C LEU A 10 0.32 -64.23 17.16
N CYS A 11 -0.70 -63.38 17.01
CA CYS A 11 -0.77 -62.38 15.93
C CYS A 11 -0.52 -60.99 16.53
N LYS A 12 0.65 -60.41 16.26
CA LYS A 12 0.92 -58.99 16.49
C LYS A 12 0.68 -58.25 15.17
N ALA A 13 -0.38 -57.44 15.11
CA ALA A 13 -0.63 -56.51 14.02
C ALA A 13 0.33 -55.31 14.15
N ALA A 14 1.10 -55.02 13.11
CA ALA A 14 1.93 -53.82 13.02
C ALA A 14 1.13 -52.71 12.31
N LEU A 15 0.89 -51.61 13.02
CA LEU A 15 0.31 -50.38 12.47
C LEU A 15 1.42 -49.59 11.75
N ILE A 16 1.30 -49.38 10.44
CA ILE A 16 2.15 -48.45 9.70
C ILE A 16 1.48 -47.07 9.72
N ALA A 17 1.95 -46.18 10.59
CA ALA A 17 1.53 -44.78 10.60
C ALA A 17 2.26 -44.04 9.47
N SER A 18 1.53 -43.66 8.42
CA SER A 18 2.03 -42.81 7.36
C SER A 18 1.97 -41.35 7.82
N LEU A 19 3.12 -40.76 8.15
CA LEU A 19 3.26 -39.33 8.41
C LEU A 19 3.23 -38.59 7.07
N VAL A 20 2.09 -37.97 6.76
CA VAL A 20 1.98 -37.03 5.63
C VAL A 20 2.54 -35.69 6.09
N PHE A 21 3.82 -35.45 5.82
CA PHE A 21 4.47 -34.17 6.10
C PHE A 21 3.99 -33.17 5.04
N SER A 22 2.98 -32.37 5.36
CA SER A 22 2.59 -31.23 4.52
C SER A 22 3.69 -30.18 4.62
N GLY A 23 4.53 -30.08 3.59
CA GLY A 23 5.56 -29.06 3.49
C GLY A 23 4.93 -27.67 3.48
N LEU A 24 5.13 -26.90 4.55
CA LEU A 24 4.99 -25.45 4.52
C LEU A 24 5.99 -24.92 3.48
N ALA A 25 5.50 -24.43 2.34
CA ALA A 25 6.34 -23.70 1.42
C ALA A 25 6.96 -22.51 2.19
N PRO A 26 8.29 -22.35 2.20
CA PRO A 26 8.89 -21.18 2.82
C PRO A 26 8.34 -19.93 2.12
N ALA A 27 7.99 -18.90 2.89
CA ALA A 27 7.82 -17.57 2.34
C ALA A 27 9.10 -17.26 1.54
N LEU A 28 8.95 -17.00 0.23
CA LEU A 28 10.08 -16.75 -0.65
C LEU A 28 10.86 -15.54 -0.10
N ALA A 29 12.05 -15.80 0.42
CA ALA A 29 12.95 -14.74 0.82
C ALA A 29 13.39 -13.98 -0.44
N LEU A 30 13.49 -12.65 -0.35
CA LEU A 30 13.97 -11.82 -1.44
C LEU A 30 15.36 -12.26 -1.90
N THR A 31 15.59 -12.23 -3.21
CA THR A 31 16.91 -12.45 -3.77
C THR A 31 17.87 -11.32 -3.38
N PRO A 32 19.20 -11.53 -3.46
CA PRO A 32 20.16 -10.46 -3.19
C PRO A 32 19.95 -9.22 -4.06
N GLU A 33 19.51 -9.40 -5.31
CA GLU A 33 19.20 -8.31 -6.25
C GLU A 33 17.96 -7.53 -5.83
N GLU A 34 16.88 -8.23 -5.48
CA GLU A 34 15.64 -7.61 -4.96
C GLU A 34 15.89 -6.86 -3.66
N GLN A 35 16.66 -7.45 -2.74
CA GLN A 35 17.00 -6.81 -1.46
C GLN A 35 17.83 -5.54 -1.65
N LYS A 36 18.80 -5.58 -2.57
CA LYS A 36 19.59 -4.40 -2.93
C LYS A 36 18.70 -3.32 -3.56
N SER A 37 17.88 -3.69 -4.54
CA SER A 37 16.99 -2.75 -5.24
C SER A 37 15.99 -2.10 -4.29
N LEU A 38 15.43 -2.88 -3.35
CA LEU A 38 14.56 -2.36 -2.30
C LEU A 38 15.29 -1.37 -1.39
N ALA A 39 16.55 -1.61 -1.03
CA ALA A 39 17.34 -0.69 -0.22
C ALA A 39 17.65 0.62 -0.97
N ASP A 40 17.97 0.55 -2.26
CA ASP A 40 18.22 1.72 -3.11
C ASP A 40 16.93 2.55 -3.28
N VAL A 41 15.80 1.91 -3.58
CA VAL A 41 14.46 2.53 -3.61
C VAL A 41 14.13 3.18 -2.27
N ASN A 42 14.34 2.48 -1.15
CA ASN A 42 14.06 3.02 0.18
C ASN A 42 14.89 4.28 0.47
N THR A 43 16.17 4.26 0.08
CA THR A 43 17.09 5.40 0.24
C THR A 43 16.64 6.59 -0.59
N TYR A 44 16.36 6.36 -1.89
CA TYR A 44 15.86 7.40 -2.78
C TYR A 44 14.54 7.97 -2.25
N PHE A 45 13.59 7.09 -1.93
CA PHE A 45 12.26 7.46 -1.47
C PHE A 45 12.31 8.35 -0.23
N ASN A 46 13.14 8.03 0.76
CA ASN A 46 13.30 8.82 1.98
C ASN A 46 14.03 10.15 1.79
N SER A 47 14.78 10.31 0.69
CA SER A 47 15.45 11.58 0.34
C SER A 47 14.49 12.67 -0.15
N ILE A 48 13.27 12.29 -0.54
CA ILE A 48 12.26 13.20 -1.07
C ILE A 48 11.44 13.76 0.09
N LYS A 49 11.54 15.08 0.34
CA LYS A 49 10.76 15.78 1.37
C LYS A 49 9.55 16.51 0.79
N THR A 50 9.68 17.00 -0.44
CA THR A 50 8.58 17.61 -1.18
C THR A 50 8.53 17.06 -2.59
N MET A 51 7.34 16.99 -3.17
CA MET A 51 7.15 16.57 -4.55
C MET A 51 5.91 17.22 -5.12
N HIS A 52 5.97 17.71 -6.35
CA HIS A 52 4.80 18.19 -7.06
C HIS A 52 4.90 17.86 -8.54
N GLY A 53 3.75 17.78 -9.21
CA GLY A 53 3.67 17.42 -10.62
C GLY A 53 2.23 17.20 -11.05
N ASP A 54 2.09 16.51 -12.18
CA ASP A 54 0.81 16.11 -12.73
C ASP A 54 0.53 14.63 -12.39
N PHE A 55 -0.75 14.26 -12.34
CA PHE A 55 -1.16 12.87 -12.15
C PHE A 55 -2.30 12.46 -13.08
N ILE A 56 -2.38 11.17 -13.34
CA ILE A 56 -3.56 10.49 -13.87
C ILE A 56 -3.95 9.41 -12.87
N GLN A 57 -5.20 9.41 -12.44
CA GLN A 57 -5.79 8.39 -11.60
C GLN A 57 -6.74 7.52 -12.43
N PHE A 58 -6.62 6.22 -12.23
CA PHE A 58 -7.57 5.21 -12.69
C PHE A 58 -8.31 4.65 -11.48
N GLY A 59 -9.62 4.82 -11.46
CA GLY A 59 -10.47 4.25 -10.43
C GLY A 59 -10.87 2.80 -10.73
N PRO A 60 -11.59 2.16 -9.78
CA PRO A 60 -11.88 0.73 -9.85
C PRO A 60 -12.84 0.33 -10.98
N THR A 61 -13.57 1.29 -11.55
CA THR A 61 -14.44 1.04 -12.72
C THR A 61 -13.78 1.45 -14.04
N GLY A 62 -12.48 1.78 -14.01
CA GLY A 62 -11.69 2.23 -15.16
C GLY A 62 -11.86 3.71 -15.49
N GLU A 63 -12.60 4.46 -14.67
CA GLU A 63 -12.74 5.89 -14.85
C GLU A 63 -11.39 6.60 -14.69
N GLN A 64 -11.10 7.51 -15.62
CA GLN A 64 -9.86 8.26 -15.63
C GLN A 64 -10.11 9.70 -15.15
N THR A 65 -9.29 10.14 -14.21
CA THR A 65 -9.24 11.54 -13.79
C THR A 65 -7.80 12.01 -13.75
N GLU A 66 -7.58 13.31 -13.88
CA GLU A 66 -6.23 13.87 -13.91
C GLU A 66 -6.19 15.19 -13.15
N GLY A 67 -4.97 15.66 -12.90
CA GLY A 67 -4.78 16.96 -12.28
C GLY A 67 -3.38 17.15 -11.77
N LYS A 68 -3.27 17.95 -10.71
CA LYS A 68 -1.98 18.31 -10.08
C LYS A 68 -1.93 17.79 -8.66
N PHE A 69 -0.76 17.29 -8.27
CA PHE A 69 -0.53 16.88 -6.90
C PHE A 69 0.60 17.70 -6.27
N TYR A 70 0.50 17.87 -4.95
CA TYR A 70 1.53 18.43 -4.11
C TYR A 70 1.69 17.52 -2.91
N LEU A 71 2.92 17.22 -2.53
CA LEU A 71 3.26 16.35 -1.43
C LEU A 71 4.33 17.05 -0.59
N ALA A 72 4.17 16.98 0.71
CA ALA A 72 5.16 17.43 1.68
C ALA A 72 5.19 16.45 2.86
N ARG A 73 6.36 15.91 3.15
CA ARG A 73 6.52 15.01 4.28
C ARG A 73 6.80 15.79 5.58
N PRO A 74 6.38 15.26 6.74
CA PRO A 74 5.51 14.08 6.91
C PRO A 74 4.05 14.33 6.56
N GLY A 75 3.44 13.34 5.92
CA GLY A 75 2.01 13.06 5.99
C GLY A 75 1.10 13.99 5.19
N LYS A 76 1.64 14.95 4.42
CA LYS A 76 0.82 15.92 3.70
C LYS A 76 0.78 15.64 2.22
N VAL A 77 -0.42 15.71 1.66
CA VAL A 77 -0.64 15.63 0.22
C VAL A 77 -1.87 16.43 -0.17
N ARG A 78 -1.90 16.94 -1.39
CA ARG A 78 -3.03 17.64 -1.98
C ARG A 78 -3.17 17.19 -3.43
N PHE A 79 -4.34 16.68 -3.79
CA PHE A 79 -4.72 16.42 -5.18
C PHE A 79 -5.75 17.45 -5.62
N TYR A 80 -5.42 18.19 -6.67
CA TYR A 80 -6.33 19.08 -7.39
C TYR A 80 -6.74 18.40 -8.68
N TYR A 81 -8.00 17.99 -8.77
CA TYR A 81 -8.53 17.35 -9.97
C TYR A 81 -8.97 18.39 -10.99
N ASN A 82 -8.67 18.14 -12.27
CA ASN A 82 -9.12 18.96 -13.38
C ASN A 82 -10.63 18.79 -13.61
N PRO A 83 -11.35 19.81 -14.08
CA PRO A 83 -12.73 19.65 -14.55
C PRO A 83 -12.83 18.54 -15.61
N PRO A 84 -13.94 17.77 -15.67
CA PRO A 84 -15.18 17.96 -14.93
C PRO A 84 -15.20 17.33 -13.53
N ALA A 85 -14.10 16.71 -13.09
CA ALA A 85 -14.04 16.08 -11.78
C ALA A 85 -14.22 17.14 -10.66
N GLN A 86 -15.08 16.82 -9.71
CA GLN A 86 -15.42 17.71 -8.60
C GLN A 86 -14.89 17.18 -7.26
N LEU A 87 -13.84 16.36 -7.32
CA LEU A 87 -13.19 15.75 -6.17
C LEU A 87 -12.01 16.60 -5.68
N ASP A 88 -11.81 16.63 -4.37
CA ASP A 88 -10.68 17.25 -3.70
C ASP A 88 -10.15 16.31 -2.62
N ILE A 89 -8.88 15.90 -2.71
CA ILE A 89 -8.24 15.06 -1.68
C ILE A 89 -7.12 15.85 -0.99
N ILE A 90 -7.13 15.87 0.34
CA ILE A 90 -6.15 16.57 1.18
C ILE A 90 -5.74 15.67 2.33
N ALA A 91 -4.44 15.55 2.61
CA ALA A 91 -3.93 15.06 3.87
C ALA A 91 -3.13 16.16 4.57
N ASP A 92 -3.36 16.34 5.87
CA ASP A 92 -2.73 17.39 6.69
C ASP A 92 -1.61 16.88 7.61
N GLY A 93 -1.28 15.59 7.50
CA GLY A 93 -0.34 14.88 8.38
C GLY A 93 -0.99 14.03 9.46
N LYS A 94 -2.29 14.22 9.72
CA LYS A 94 -3.06 13.46 10.71
C LYS A 94 -4.24 12.73 10.09
N SER A 95 -4.94 13.41 9.19
CA SER A 95 -6.14 12.92 8.53
C SER A 95 -6.04 13.06 7.03
N VAL A 96 -6.82 12.26 6.33
CA VAL A 96 -7.12 12.39 4.90
C VAL A 96 -8.57 12.82 4.79
N SER A 97 -8.82 13.88 4.04
CA SER A 97 -10.15 14.32 3.65
C SER A 97 -10.35 14.07 2.17
N VAL A 98 -11.49 13.47 1.83
CA VAL A 98 -11.99 13.35 0.46
C VAL A 98 -13.27 14.16 0.39
N LYS A 99 -13.27 15.21 -0.43
CA LYS A 99 -14.39 16.13 -0.59
C LYS A 99 -14.97 16.00 -1.99
N ASP A 100 -16.24 15.65 -2.06
CA ASP A 100 -17.01 15.66 -3.29
C ASP A 100 -17.81 16.97 -3.36
N ARG A 101 -17.41 17.88 -4.24
CA ARG A 101 -18.08 19.18 -4.41
C ARG A 101 -19.42 19.05 -5.14
N LYS A 102 -19.63 17.98 -5.91
CA LYS A 102 -20.89 17.71 -6.62
C LYS A 102 -21.97 17.26 -5.64
N LEU A 103 -21.60 16.34 -4.74
CA LEU A 103 -22.49 15.82 -3.71
C LEU A 103 -22.52 16.68 -2.45
N ALA A 104 -21.64 17.68 -2.36
CA ALA A 104 -21.47 18.53 -1.19
C ALA A 104 -21.19 17.70 0.07
N THR A 105 -20.34 16.69 -0.04
CA THR A 105 -19.92 15.83 1.07
C THR A 105 -18.43 15.93 1.32
N GLN A 106 -18.02 15.67 2.56
CA GLN A 106 -16.62 15.55 2.95
C GLN A 106 -16.45 14.40 3.92
N ASP A 107 -15.74 13.37 3.49
CA ASP A 107 -15.37 12.25 4.34
C ASP A 107 -13.95 12.45 4.87
N ILE A 108 -13.72 12.09 6.14
CA ILE A 108 -12.43 12.27 6.81
C ILE A 108 -12.06 10.98 7.53
N TRP A 109 -10.85 10.47 7.27
CA TRP A 109 -10.29 9.31 7.94
C TRP A 109 -8.94 9.65 8.59
N PRO A 110 -8.54 9.00 9.69
CA PRO A 110 -7.18 9.10 10.20
C PRO A 110 -6.18 8.57 9.16
N LEU A 111 -5.14 9.36 8.83
CA LEU A 111 -4.14 8.99 7.82
C LEU A 111 -3.45 7.67 8.17
N ASN A 112 -3.16 7.44 9.44
CA ASN A 112 -2.52 6.23 9.95
C ASN A 112 -3.37 4.95 9.80
N LYS A 113 -4.63 5.05 9.37
CA LYS A 113 -5.52 3.93 9.02
C LYS A 113 -5.67 3.71 7.52
N THR A 114 -4.87 4.40 6.72
CA THR A 114 -4.87 4.29 5.26
C THR A 114 -3.53 3.75 4.76
N PRO A 115 -3.52 2.96 3.66
CA PRO A 115 -2.28 2.57 2.98
C PRO A 115 -1.42 3.77 2.54
N LEU A 116 -2.06 4.91 2.26
CA LEU A 116 -1.40 6.15 1.83
C LEU A 116 -0.34 6.66 2.83
N ARG A 117 -0.43 6.31 4.12
CA ARG A 117 0.58 6.74 5.12
C ARG A 117 2.00 6.28 4.77
N PHE A 118 2.16 5.13 4.11
CA PHE A 118 3.47 4.63 3.70
C PHE A 118 4.09 5.55 2.64
N LEU A 119 3.27 6.08 1.75
CA LEU A 119 3.72 7.02 0.72
C LEU A 119 4.21 8.36 1.34
N LEU A 120 3.56 8.75 2.45
CA LEU A 120 3.72 10.08 3.07
C LEU A 120 4.57 10.07 4.35
N ALA A 121 5.06 8.92 4.81
CA ALA A 121 5.90 8.83 6.01
C ALA A 121 7.18 9.67 5.88
N ASP A 122 7.63 10.33 6.97
CA ASP A 122 8.88 11.13 6.93
C ASP A 122 10.12 10.28 6.64
N ASN A 123 10.15 9.13 7.29
CA ASN A 123 11.10 8.06 7.08
C ASN A 123 10.33 6.75 7.16
N ILE A 124 10.58 5.86 6.22
CA ILE A 124 10.06 4.50 6.22
C ILE A 124 11.23 3.55 6.03
N ASP A 125 11.35 2.53 6.89
CA ASP A 125 12.18 1.38 6.59
C ASP A 125 11.28 0.34 5.89
N LEU A 126 11.24 0.35 4.56
CA LEU A 126 10.42 -0.62 3.81
C LEU A 126 10.77 -2.07 4.15
N GLN A 127 11.95 -2.35 4.69
CA GLN A 127 12.35 -3.71 5.08
C GLN A 127 11.84 -4.12 6.47
N LYS A 128 11.46 -3.16 7.33
CA LYS A 128 11.08 -3.43 8.73
C LYS A 128 9.69 -2.91 9.10
N ASP A 129 9.36 -1.71 8.65
CA ASP A 129 8.14 -1.00 9.01
C ASP A 129 6.98 -1.35 8.07
N ALA A 130 7.29 -1.83 6.87
CA ALA A 130 6.33 -2.29 5.87
C ALA A 130 6.39 -3.82 5.75
N ASN A 131 5.23 -4.47 5.70
CA ASN A 131 5.15 -5.87 5.35
C ASN A 131 5.26 -5.99 3.82
N VAL A 132 6.49 -5.88 3.30
CA VAL A 132 6.78 -6.06 1.88
C VAL A 132 6.59 -7.53 1.52
N THR A 133 5.61 -7.81 0.67
CA THR A 133 5.25 -9.17 0.26
C THR A 133 5.85 -9.56 -1.09
N ASN A 134 6.25 -8.57 -1.89
CA ASN A 134 6.86 -8.81 -3.19
C ASN A 134 7.78 -7.65 -3.58
N VAL A 135 8.91 -8.00 -4.20
CA VAL A 135 9.76 -7.06 -4.95
C VAL A 135 10.04 -7.71 -6.29
N LEU A 136 9.65 -7.03 -7.36
CA LEU A 136 9.91 -7.48 -8.73
C LEU A 136 10.84 -6.46 -9.39
N VAL A 137 11.99 -6.94 -9.85
CA VAL A 137 12.98 -6.13 -10.57
C VAL A 137 12.93 -6.52 -12.04
N GLU A 138 12.55 -5.57 -12.88
CA GLU A 138 12.51 -5.68 -14.33
C GLU A 138 13.49 -4.68 -14.96
N PRO A 139 13.84 -4.80 -16.26
CA PRO A 139 14.83 -3.92 -16.89
C PRO A 139 14.51 -2.43 -16.76
N ASP A 140 13.24 -2.05 -16.81
CA ASP A 140 12.80 -0.65 -16.80
C ASP A 140 12.14 -0.24 -15.47
N LEU A 141 11.65 -1.20 -14.68
CA LEU A 141 10.80 -0.94 -13.53
C LEU A 141 11.19 -1.77 -12.31
N ILE A 142 11.01 -1.19 -11.13
CA ILE A 142 11.03 -1.90 -9.85
C ILE A 142 9.63 -1.78 -9.24
N THR A 143 9.00 -2.92 -8.97
CA THR A 143 7.70 -2.99 -8.32
C THR A 143 7.86 -3.46 -6.88
N VAL A 144 7.33 -2.72 -5.93
CA VAL A 144 7.33 -3.06 -4.50
C VAL A 144 5.89 -3.18 -4.03
N THR A 145 5.50 -4.35 -3.53
CA THR A 145 4.17 -4.60 -2.98
C THR A 145 4.24 -4.65 -1.47
N ILE A 146 3.43 -3.84 -0.82
CA ILE A 146 3.32 -3.71 0.62
C ILE A 146 1.91 -4.11 1.03
N GLU A 147 1.79 -5.08 1.92
CA GLU A 147 0.50 -5.44 2.50
C GLU A 147 0.30 -4.69 3.82
N ASP A 148 -0.76 -3.90 3.90
CA ASP A 148 -1.14 -3.20 5.11
C ASP A 148 -2.18 -3.98 5.91
N LYS A 149 -1.78 -4.51 7.06
CA LYS A 149 -2.71 -5.14 8.02
C LYS A 149 -2.97 -4.20 9.17
N THR A 150 -3.90 -3.26 9.00
CA THR A 150 -4.39 -2.47 10.15
C THR A 150 -5.61 -3.12 10.79
N THR A 151 -5.86 -2.80 12.06
CA THR A 151 -7.04 -3.26 12.82
C THR A 151 -8.39 -2.88 12.16
N PHE A 152 -8.40 -1.87 11.29
CA PHE A 152 -9.64 -1.28 10.76
C PHE A 152 -9.82 -1.46 9.25
N ASN A 153 -8.74 -1.70 8.51
CA ASN A 153 -8.79 -1.96 7.07
C ASN A 153 -7.51 -2.68 6.64
N SER A 154 -7.67 -3.77 5.89
CA SER A 154 -6.56 -4.41 5.19
C SER A 154 -6.51 -3.86 3.77
N GLY A 155 -5.32 -3.56 3.27
CA GLY A 155 -5.15 -3.09 1.90
C GLY A 155 -3.78 -3.42 1.35
N ILE A 156 -3.63 -3.33 0.04
CA ILE A 156 -2.35 -3.53 -0.65
C ILE A 156 -1.92 -2.20 -1.24
N LEU A 157 -0.68 -1.83 -1.03
CA LEU A 157 -0.03 -0.71 -1.70
C LEU A 157 1.04 -1.27 -2.62
N THR A 158 0.86 -1.10 -3.92
CA THR A 158 1.87 -1.43 -4.92
C THR A 158 2.51 -0.14 -5.41
N LEU A 159 3.83 -0.03 -5.30
CA LEU A 159 4.62 1.11 -5.73
C LEU A 159 5.45 0.70 -6.95
N ILE A 160 5.48 1.54 -7.97
CA ILE A 160 6.23 1.31 -9.20
C ILE A 160 7.24 2.43 -9.36
N PHE A 161 8.51 2.05 -9.49
CA PHE A 161 9.66 2.94 -9.62
C PHE A 161 10.37 2.71 -10.95
N ASP A 162 11.06 3.72 -11.43
CA ASP A 162 12.05 3.59 -12.51
C ASP A 162 13.24 2.74 -12.05
N ALA A 163 13.67 1.76 -12.83
CA ALA A 163 14.85 0.96 -12.48
C ALA A 163 16.17 1.76 -12.59
N SER A 164 16.20 2.81 -13.42
CA SER A 164 17.43 3.56 -13.71
C SER A 164 17.74 4.65 -12.69
N ASP A 165 16.71 5.32 -12.15
CA ASP A 165 16.86 6.45 -11.23
C ASP A 165 16.01 6.36 -9.96
N TYR A 166 15.30 5.25 -9.76
CA TYR A 166 14.46 4.95 -8.60
C TYR A 166 13.30 5.94 -8.37
N LYS A 167 12.98 6.80 -9.35
CA LYS A 167 11.84 7.72 -9.23
C LYS A 167 10.53 6.96 -9.19
N LEU A 168 9.68 7.33 -8.23
CA LEU A 168 8.30 6.86 -8.20
C LEU A 168 7.58 7.30 -9.47
N LYS A 169 6.93 6.36 -10.15
CA LYS A 169 6.13 6.59 -11.36
C LYS A 169 4.65 6.39 -11.11
N GLN A 170 4.30 5.42 -10.27
CA GLN A 170 2.92 5.08 -9.99
C GLN A 170 2.78 4.43 -8.62
N TRP A 171 1.61 4.57 -8.02
CA TRP A 171 1.17 3.67 -6.96
C TRP A 171 -0.25 3.19 -7.21
N THR A 172 -0.57 2.01 -6.68
CA THR A 172 -1.90 1.42 -6.69
C THR A 172 -2.28 1.05 -5.26
N VAL A 173 -3.46 1.49 -4.83
CA VAL A 173 -4.08 1.09 -3.57
C VAL A 173 -5.20 0.12 -3.89
N THR A 174 -5.11 -1.09 -3.34
CA THR A 174 -6.19 -2.08 -3.32
C THR A 174 -6.83 -2.06 -1.94
N ASP A 175 -8.15 -1.86 -1.86
CA ASP A 175 -8.87 -1.91 -0.60
C ASP A 175 -9.23 -3.35 -0.17
N ALA A 176 -9.90 -3.49 0.98
CA ALA A 176 -10.29 -4.80 1.52
C ALA A 176 -11.32 -5.54 0.66
N GLN A 177 -12.01 -4.84 -0.24
CA GLN A 177 -12.97 -5.38 -1.20
C GLN A 177 -12.29 -5.80 -2.51
N GLY A 178 -11.00 -5.50 -2.69
CA GLY A 178 -10.24 -5.80 -3.89
C GLY A 178 -10.38 -4.74 -4.99
N TYR A 179 -10.90 -3.55 -4.67
CA TYR A 179 -11.00 -2.46 -5.63
C TYR A 179 -9.68 -1.70 -5.72
N ASP A 180 -9.16 -1.60 -6.95
CA ASP A 180 -7.92 -0.91 -7.24
C ASP A 180 -8.16 0.56 -7.58
N THR A 181 -7.37 1.44 -6.96
CA THR A 181 -7.21 2.83 -7.38
C THR A 181 -5.73 3.07 -7.67
N SER A 182 -5.41 3.37 -8.93
CA SER A 182 -4.04 3.61 -9.39
C SER A 182 -3.82 5.08 -9.68
N VAL A 183 -2.65 5.61 -9.33
CA VAL A 183 -2.24 6.98 -9.62
C VAL A 183 -0.85 6.97 -10.24
N ALA A 184 -0.76 7.36 -11.50
CA ALA A 184 0.49 7.59 -12.22
C ALA A 184 0.86 9.08 -12.16
N ILE A 185 2.14 9.38 -11.96
CA ILE A 185 2.66 10.75 -11.84
C ILE A 185 3.71 11.06 -12.92
N TYR A 186 3.70 12.31 -13.37
CA TYR A 186 4.60 12.80 -14.41
C TYR A 186 4.88 14.30 -14.22
N ASN A 187 5.83 14.84 -14.98
CA ASN A 187 6.34 16.21 -14.80
C ASN A 187 6.74 16.52 -13.34
N VAL A 188 7.34 15.52 -12.69
CA VAL A 188 7.61 15.56 -11.25
C VAL A 188 8.82 16.43 -10.94
N VAL A 189 8.64 17.37 -10.01
CA VAL A 189 9.72 18.13 -9.38
C VAL A 189 9.83 17.68 -7.93
N SER A 190 10.96 17.08 -7.59
CA SER A 190 11.29 16.63 -6.23
C SER A 190 12.09 17.69 -5.49
N ASN A 191 11.89 17.79 -4.18
CA ASN A 191 12.58 18.72 -3.28
C ASN A 191 12.49 20.20 -3.71
N GLY A 192 11.43 20.54 -4.45
CA GLY A 192 11.08 21.90 -4.83
C GLY A 192 10.32 22.65 -3.73
N PRO A 193 10.06 23.96 -3.93
CA PRO A 193 9.28 24.74 -3.00
C PRO A 193 7.86 24.17 -2.84
N THR A 194 7.29 24.34 -1.66
CA THR A 194 5.91 23.96 -1.34
C THR A 194 5.24 25.08 -0.54
N ASN A 195 3.91 25.09 -0.52
CA ASN A 195 3.13 26.02 0.29
C ASN A 195 2.37 25.22 1.38
N PRO A 196 2.64 25.47 2.68
CA PRO A 196 1.95 24.81 3.78
C PRO A 196 0.42 24.93 3.75
N ASP A 197 -0.12 26.00 3.15
CA ASP A 197 -1.56 26.26 3.09
C ASP A 197 -2.30 25.29 2.16
N LEU A 198 -1.58 24.59 1.28
CA LEU A 198 -2.16 23.59 0.38
C LEU A 198 -2.75 22.37 1.11
N PHE A 199 -2.35 22.17 2.37
CA PHE A 199 -2.59 20.92 3.10
C PHE A 199 -3.62 21.08 4.23
N GLN A 200 -4.37 22.18 4.26
CA GLN A 200 -5.35 22.44 5.31
C GLN A 200 -6.69 21.73 5.05
N ILE A 201 -7.21 21.01 6.05
CA ILE A 201 -8.53 20.39 6.03
C ILE A 201 -9.51 21.26 6.81
N ASP A 202 -10.66 21.58 6.21
CA ASP A 202 -11.79 22.22 6.91
C ASP A 202 -12.67 21.17 7.58
N TYR A 203 -12.37 20.86 8.84
CA TYR A 203 -13.07 19.84 9.62
C TYR A 203 -14.56 20.14 9.90
N LEU A 204 -15.01 21.39 9.67
CA LEU A 204 -16.38 21.81 9.94
C LEU A 204 -17.23 21.94 8.66
N ALA A 205 -16.69 21.58 7.50
CA ALA A 205 -17.36 21.76 6.20
C ALA A 205 -18.80 21.19 6.18
N ASN A 206 -18.97 19.93 6.55
CA ASN A 206 -20.28 19.26 6.58
C ASN A 206 -21.25 19.94 7.57
N ALA A 207 -20.77 20.32 8.75
CA ALA A 207 -21.60 20.95 9.77
C ALA A 207 -22.16 22.31 9.33
N ARG A 208 -21.43 23.05 8.49
CA ARG A 208 -21.90 24.33 7.92
C ARG A 208 -22.87 24.13 6.77
N GLN A 209 -22.73 23.05 5.99
CA GLN A 209 -23.64 22.74 4.89
C GLN A 209 -25.04 22.35 5.38
N ASN A 210 -25.13 21.50 6.41
CA ASN A 210 -26.41 21.05 6.96
C ASN A 210 -27.25 22.17 7.63
N ARG A 211 -26.70 23.39 7.75
CA ARG A 211 -27.40 24.56 8.31
C ARG A 211 -28.00 25.48 7.24
N LYS A 212 -27.77 25.21 5.95
CA LYS A 212 -28.32 25.96 4.82
C LYS A 212 -29.46 25.19 4.18
#